data_AF-A0A7C6HAY9-F1
#
_entry.id   AF-A0A7C6HAY9-F1
#
_cell.length_a   1.000
_cell.length_b   1.000
_cell.length_c   1.000
_cell.angle_alpha   90.00
_cell.angle_beta   90.00
_cell.angle_gamma   90.00
#
_symmetry.space_group_name_H-M   'P 1'
#
loop_
_entity.id
_entity.type
_entity.pdbx_description
1 polymer ?
#
loop_
_entity_poly.entity_id
_entity_poly.type
_entity_poly.pdbx_seq_one_letter_code
_entity_poly.pdbx_strand_id
1 'polypeptide(L)'
;MTSLEVILLKKTHLLWLTTCLVVLALAVSGCTTEAPQAQKEPVAMEPSIEEELQPVHPDEDVSYTFNTRFSLANAMERVGMLREVSMPPGEQSMAYSNSIGAIEGTLMKQEYQIKKLEFELAKVLYRDGEISEQQLAEKEAAYNQAVEAFKAFWESFGLSD
;
A
#
# COMPACT_ATOMS: atom_id res chain seq x y z
N MET A 1 -43.55 24.24 57.44
CA MET A 1 -43.93 23.95 56.04
C MET A 1 -42.83 23.09 55.46
N THR A 2 -43.14 21.80 55.34
CA THR A 2 -42.22 20.67 55.49
C THR A 2 -41.70 20.18 54.15
N SER A 3 -40.45 19.73 54.16
CA SER A 3 -39.58 19.33 53.03
C SER A 3 -40.11 18.26 52.05
N LEU A 4 -41.38 17.86 52.11
CA LEU A 4 -41.97 16.82 51.27
C LEU A 4 -42.46 17.34 49.91
N GLU A 5 -42.92 18.59 49.80
CA GLU A 5 -43.45 19.12 48.53
C GLU A 5 -42.36 19.48 47.51
N VAL A 6 -41.18 19.90 47.98
CA VAL A 6 -40.05 20.27 47.09
C VAL A 6 -39.41 19.05 46.41
N ILE A 7 -39.48 17.88 47.05
CA ILE A 7 -38.90 16.63 46.53
C ILE A 7 -39.80 16.01 45.44
N LEU A 8 -41.12 16.15 45.57
CA LEU A 8 -42.08 15.62 44.59
C LEU A 8 -42.00 16.38 43.25
N LEU A 9 -41.83 17.71 43.30
CA LEU A 9 -41.77 18.57 42.11
C LEU A 9 -40.50 18.33 41.27
N LYS A 10 -39.36 18.01 41.91
CA LYS A 10 -38.11 17.69 41.19
C LYS A 10 -38.16 16.34 40.47
N LYS A 11 -38.88 15.35 41.02
CA LYS A 11 -38.99 14.01 40.43
C LYS A 11 -39.88 13.99 39.18
N THR A 12 -40.96 14.77 39.15
CA THR A 12 -41.87 14.84 38.00
C THR A 12 -41.22 15.54 36.81
N HIS A 13 -40.45 16.61 37.02
CA HIS A 13 -39.72 17.26 35.92
C HIS A 13 -38.55 16.42 35.38
N LEU A 14 -37.85 15.66 36.23
CA LEU A 14 -36.78 14.76 35.80
C LEU A 14 -37.31 13.56 35.00
N LEU A 15 -38.51 13.05 35.33
CA LEU A 15 -39.17 11.98 34.60
C LEU A 15 -39.65 12.42 33.21
N TRP A 16 -40.06 13.68 33.06
CA TRP A 16 -40.52 14.27 31.78
C TRP A 16 -39.35 14.64 30.86
N LEU A 17 -38.23 15.11 31.41
CA LEU A 17 -37.01 15.39 30.63
C LEU A 17 -36.35 14.10 30.10
N THR A 18 -36.37 13.01 30.86
CA THR A 18 -35.80 11.72 30.40
C THR A 18 -36.70 11.00 29.40
N THR A 19 -38.03 11.13 29.49
CA THR A 19 -38.94 10.58 28.48
C THR A 19 -38.87 11.33 27.15
N CYS A 20 -38.71 12.66 27.14
CA CYS A 20 -38.47 13.42 25.91
C CYS A 20 -37.14 13.07 25.22
N LEU A 21 -36.06 12.80 25.97
CA LEU A 21 -34.75 12.46 25.40
C LEU A 21 -34.74 11.06 24.76
N VAL A 22 -35.47 10.10 25.34
CA VAL A 22 -35.58 8.72 24.80
C VAL A 22 -36.46 8.68 23.55
N VAL A 23 -37.52 9.48 23.46
CA VAL A 23 -38.34 9.57 22.24
C VAL A 23 -37.59 10.29 21.11
N LEU A 24 -36.74 11.27 21.41
CA LEU A 24 -35.88 11.90 20.41
C LEU A 24 -34.77 10.95 19.91
N ALA A 25 -34.21 10.11 20.78
CA ALA A 25 -33.22 9.10 20.40
C ALA A 25 -33.83 7.95 19.57
N LEU A 26 -35.09 7.60 19.81
CA LEU A 26 -35.81 6.58 19.04
C LEU A 26 -36.34 7.09 17.70
N ALA A 27 -36.56 8.40 17.54
CA ALA A 27 -36.96 9.00 16.26
C ALA A 27 -35.80 9.13 15.26
N VAL A 28 -34.54 9.19 15.73
CA VAL A 28 -33.34 9.21 14.86
C VAL A 28 -32.86 7.80 14.49
N SER A 29 -33.37 6.75 15.15
CA SER A 29 -33.17 5.35 14.74
C SER A 29 -34.17 4.90 13.66
N GLY A 30 -34.99 5.81 13.14
CA GLY A 30 -35.88 5.57 12.01
C GLY A 30 -35.09 5.43 10.71
N CYS A 31 -34.76 4.18 10.36
CA CYS A 31 -34.37 3.76 9.00
C CYS A 31 -33.21 4.54 8.37
N THR A 32 -31.98 4.33 8.85
CA THR A 32 -30.90 4.10 7.89
C THR A 32 -31.03 2.66 7.41
N THR A 33 -32.00 2.40 6.54
CA THR A 33 -31.86 1.29 5.61
C THR A 33 -30.69 1.72 4.73
N GLU A 34 -29.47 1.37 5.14
CA GLU A 34 -28.36 1.38 4.22
C GLU A 34 -28.84 0.51 3.06
N ALA A 35 -29.17 1.15 1.93
CA ALA A 35 -29.61 0.44 0.74
C ALA A 35 -28.61 -0.70 0.55
N PRO A 36 -29.05 -1.94 0.23
CA PRO A 36 -28.12 -3.03 -0.03
C PRO A 36 -27.09 -2.47 -0.99
N GLN A 37 -25.85 -2.29 -0.52
CA GLN A 37 -24.82 -1.70 -1.35
C GLN A 37 -24.71 -2.66 -2.53
N ALA A 38 -25.25 -2.25 -3.67
CA ALA A 38 -25.10 -2.99 -4.91
C ALA A 38 -23.60 -3.23 -5.01
N GLN A 39 -23.20 -4.50 -4.99
CA GLN A 39 -21.79 -4.88 -5.01
C GLN A 39 -21.16 -4.16 -6.21
N LYS A 40 -20.40 -3.09 -5.92
CA LYS A 40 -19.74 -2.31 -6.96
C LYS A 40 -18.78 -3.25 -7.65
N GLU A 41 -18.72 -3.20 -8.98
CA GLU A 41 -17.87 -4.09 -9.76
C GLU A 41 -16.42 -4.05 -9.22
N PRO A 42 -15.75 -5.22 -9.16
CA PRO A 42 -14.38 -5.29 -8.70
C PRO A 42 -13.48 -4.51 -9.64
N VAL A 43 -12.59 -3.69 -9.06
CA VAL A 43 -11.56 -2.98 -9.82
C VAL A 43 -10.53 -3.99 -10.33
N ALA A 44 -10.20 -3.91 -11.62
CA ALA A 44 -9.16 -4.75 -12.21
C ALA A 44 -7.80 -4.41 -11.59
N MET A 45 -7.03 -5.42 -11.22
CA MET A 45 -5.66 -5.28 -10.69
C MET A 45 -4.66 -5.19 -11.84
N GLU A 46 -3.55 -4.49 -11.64
CA GLU A 46 -2.50 -4.44 -12.66
C GLU A 46 -1.71 -5.76 -12.67
N PRO A 47 -1.24 -6.25 -13.83
CA PRO A 47 -0.38 -7.43 -13.89
C PRO A 47 0.98 -7.19 -13.22
N SER A 48 1.72 -8.26 -12.95
CA SER A 48 3.11 -8.13 -12.51
C SER A 48 3.98 -7.76 -13.71
N ILE A 49 4.88 -6.79 -13.54
CA ILE A 49 5.85 -6.43 -14.58
C ILE A 49 6.79 -7.60 -14.91
N GLU A 50 6.93 -8.56 -14.01
CA GLU A 50 7.71 -9.80 -14.19
C GLU A 50 7.37 -10.53 -15.50
N GLU A 51 6.11 -10.50 -15.92
CA GLU A 51 5.62 -11.17 -17.14
C GLU A 51 6.17 -10.53 -18.43
N GLU A 52 6.67 -9.29 -18.35
CA GLU A 52 7.16 -8.52 -19.49
C GLU A 52 8.69 -8.51 -19.59
N LEU A 53 9.39 -8.97 -18.54
CA LEU A 53 10.86 -8.89 -18.46
C LEU A 53 11.53 -10.00 -19.26
N GLN A 54 12.71 -9.69 -19.80
CA GLN A 54 13.61 -10.68 -20.39
C GLN A 54 14.67 -11.11 -19.35
N PRO A 55 15.20 -12.34 -19.41
CA PRO A 55 16.29 -12.77 -18.53
C PRO A 55 17.49 -11.81 -18.56
N VAL A 56 18.06 -11.48 -17.40
CA VAL A 56 19.25 -10.62 -17.28
C VAL A 56 20.55 -11.39 -17.57
N HIS A 57 20.50 -12.73 -17.52
CA HIS A 57 21.62 -13.61 -17.80
C HIS A 57 21.12 -14.93 -18.44
N PRO A 58 21.85 -15.56 -19.38
CA PRO A 58 21.40 -16.79 -20.04
C PRO A 58 21.11 -17.97 -19.10
N ASP A 59 21.87 -18.07 -18.00
CA ASP A 59 21.75 -19.15 -17.01
C ASP A 59 20.84 -18.82 -15.83
N GLU A 60 20.15 -17.66 -15.86
CA GLU A 60 19.28 -17.22 -14.77
C GLU A 60 17.93 -16.78 -15.31
N ASP A 61 16.86 -17.39 -14.81
CA ASP A 61 15.51 -17.00 -15.20
C ASP A 61 15.07 -15.68 -14.53
N VAL A 62 14.09 -15.02 -15.18
CA VAL A 62 13.50 -13.76 -14.71
C VAL A 62 13.01 -13.88 -13.27
N SER A 63 12.34 -14.99 -12.94
CA SER A 63 11.74 -15.17 -11.61
C SER A 63 12.79 -15.27 -10.51
N TYR A 64 13.96 -15.86 -10.79
CA TYR A 64 15.04 -15.93 -9.83
C TYR A 64 15.62 -14.54 -9.56
N THR A 65 15.93 -13.76 -10.60
CA THR A 65 16.41 -12.38 -10.43
C THR A 65 15.36 -11.55 -9.68
N PHE A 66 14.11 -11.59 -10.16
CA PHE A 66 13.02 -10.77 -9.63
C PHE A 66 12.66 -11.15 -8.20
N ASN A 67 12.53 -12.43 -7.87
CA ASN A 67 12.03 -12.89 -6.56
C ASN A 67 13.13 -13.22 -5.56
N THR A 68 14.32 -13.61 -6.01
CA THR A 68 15.42 -14.01 -5.12
C THR A 68 16.46 -12.91 -4.99
N ARG A 69 17.04 -12.44 -6.11
CA ARG A 69 18.09 -11.40 -6.06
C ARG A 69 17.55 -10.08 -5.55
N PHE A 70 16.39 -9.66 -6.04
CA PHE A 70 15.74 -8.41 -5.62
C PHE A 70 14.80 -8.60 -4.43
N SER A 71 15.07 -9.60 -3.57
CA SER A 71 14.36 -9.78 -2.31
C SER A 71 14.96 -8.90 -1.21
N LEU A 72 14.11 -8.43 -0.29
CA LEU A 72 14.55 -7.73 0.91
C LEU A 72 15.55 -8.56 1.72
N ALA A 73 15.33 -9.88 1.85
CA ALA A 73 16.22 -10.77 2.58
C ALA A 73 17.62 -10.80 1.98
N ASN A 74 17.75 -10.99 0.65
CA ASN A 74 19.04 -10.95 -0.01
C ASN A 74 19.69 -9.57 0.11
N ALA A 75 18.94 -8.47 -0.10
CA ALA A 75 19.48 -7.12 0.05
C ALA A 75 20.06 -6.87 1.46
N MET A 76 19.37 -7.31 2.51
CA MET A 76 19.85 -7.16 3.89
C MET A 76 21.11 -7.99 4.16
N GLU A 77 21.19 -9.20 3.60
CA GLU A 77 22.41 -10.02 3.66
C GLU A 77 23.59 -9.30 2.97
N ARG A 78 23.37 -8.74 1.77
CA ARG A 78 24.39 -7.97 1.04
C ARG A 78 24.83 -6.73 1.81
N VAL A 79 23.90 -5.99 2.42
CA VAL A 79 24.24 -4.87 3.31
C VAL A 79 25.12 -5.34 4.48
N GLY A 80 24.84 -6.51 5.05
CA GLY A 80 25.69 -7.12 6.08
C GLY A 80 27.12 -7.37 5.58
N MET A 81 27.26 -8.01 4.41
CA MET A 81 28.58 -8.27 3.80
C MET A 81 29.36 -6.98 3.54
N LEU A 82 28.69 -5.94 2.99
CA LEU A 82 29.31 -4.66 2.67
C LEU A 82 29.80 -3.88 3.91
N ARG A 83 29.24 -4.17 5.10
CA ARG A 83 29.71 -3.56 6.36
C ARG A 83 31.01 -4.18 6.87
N GLU A 84 31.23 -5.45 6.58
CA GLU A 84 32.39 -6.21 7.07
C GLU A 84 33.61 -6.08 6.14
N VAL A 85 33.39 -5.77 4.85
CA VAL A 85 34.45 -5.75 3.82
C VAL A 85 34.66 -4.34 3.28
N SER A 86 35.85 -3.75 3.49
CA SER A 86 36.28 -2.58 2.71
C SER A 86 36.80 -3.05 1.35
N MET A 87 36.23 -2.48 0.27
CA MET A 87 36.44 -2.78 -1.15
C MET A 87 37.59 -3.78 -1.45
N PRO A 88 37.26 -5.06 -1.66
CA PRO A 88 38.25 -6.11 -1.73
C PRO A 88 38.83 -6.26 -3.16
N PRO A 89 40.11 -6.59 -3.33
CA PRO A 89 40.73 -6.73 -4.64
C PRO A 89 40.29 -8.02 -5.36
N GLY A 90 40.41 -8.05 -6.70
CA GLY A 90 40.21 -9.26 -7.51
C GLY A 90 38.74 -9.70 -7.60
N GLU A 91 38.50 -11.01 -7.58
CA GLU A 91 37.16 -11.62 -7.70
C GLU A 91 36.15 -11.10 -6.67
N GLN A 92 36.64 -10.71 -5.49
CA GLN A 92 35.79 -10.14 -4.45
C GLN A 92 35.21 -8.77 -4.85
N SER A 93 35.85 -8.04 -5.78
CA SER A 93 35.31 -6.78 -6.33
C SER A 93 34.07 -7.02 -7.18
N MET A 94 33.97 -8.18 -7.85
CA MET A 94 32.81 -8.54 -8.67
C MET A 94 31.63 -8.94 -7.78
N ALA A 95 31.90 -9.71 -6.72
CA ALA A 95 30.91 -10.00 -5.69
C ALA A 95 30.40 -8.72 -5.01
N TYR A 96 31.28 -7.72 -4.82
CA TYR A 96 30.93 -6.41 -4.29
C TYR A 96 30.01 -5.62 -5.24
N SER A 97 30.32 -5.52 -6.54
CA SER A 97 29.46 -4.83 -7.52
C SER A 97 28.10 -5.51 -7.67
N ASN A 98 28.08 -6.85 -7.75
CA ASN A 98 26.85 -7.63 -7.82
C ASN A 98 25.97 -7.44 -6.56
N SER A 99 26.60 -7.25 -5.40
CA SER A 99 25.91 -6.94 -4.14
C SER A 99 25.23 -5.56 -4.18
N ILE A 100 25.91 -4.54 -4.71
CA ILE A 100 25.33 -3.19 -4.88
C ILE A 100 24.14 -3.25 -5.83
N GLY A 101 24.29 -3.88 -7.00
CA GLY A 101 23.21 -3.99 -7.97
C GLY A 101 21.99 -4.74 -7.43
N ALA A 102 22.20 -5.80 -6.63
CA ALA A 102 21.09 -6.52 -5.98
C ALA A 102 20.33 -5.65 -4.96
N ILE A 103 21.04 -4.79 -4.22
CA ILE A 103 20.42 -3.83 -3.30
C ILE A 103 19.60 -2.79 -4.08
N GLU A 104 20.19 -2.20 -5.11
CA GLU A 104 19.51 -1.21 -5.96
C GLU A 104 18.26 -1.81 -6.62
N GLY A 105 18.37 -3.00 -7.22
CA GLY A 105 17.23 -3.66 -7.83
C GLY A 105 16.12 -4.03 -6.84
N THR A 106 16.48 -4.31 -5.58
CA THR A 106 15.49 -4.49 -4.50
C THR A 106 14.74 -3.19 -4.22
N LEU A 107 15.43 -2.04 -4.17
CA LEU A 107 14.80 -0.74 -3.96
C LEU A 107 13.90 -0.36 -5.14
N MET A 108 14.36 -0.56 -6.37
CA MET A 108 13.60 -0.26 -7.58
C MET A 108 12.34 -1.14 -7.68
N LYS A 109 12.46 -2.44 -7.36
CA LYS A 109 11.30 -3.35 -7.29
C LYS A 109 10.29 -2.88 -6.23
N GLN A 110 10.75 -2.49 -5.05
CA GLN A 110 9.86 -2.00 -3.98
C GLN A 110 9.15 -0.70 -4.37
N GLU A 111 9.84 0.25 -4.98
CA GLU A 111 9.23 1.49 -5.47
C GLU A 111 8.11 1.20 -6.48
N TYR A 112 8.38 0.36 -7.49
CA TYR A 112 7.37 -0.10 -8.44
C TYR A 112 6.16 -0.73 -7.74
N GLN A 113 6.39 -1.67 -6.81
CA GLN A 113 5.30 -2.36 -6.12
C GLN A 113 4.46 -1.41 -5.27
N ILE A 114 5.08 -0.41 -4.63
CA ILE A 114 4.37 0.62 -3.87
C ILE A 114 3.51 1.47 -4.81
N LYS A 115 4.06 1.95 -5.93
CA LYS A 115 3.29 2.77 -6.88
C LYS A 115 2.16 2.01 -7.57
N LYS A 116 2.33 0.72 -7.83
CA LYS A 116 1.27 -0.16 -8.27
C LYS A 116 0.11 -0.20 -7.27
N LEU A 117 0.41 -0.48 -6.00
CA LEU A 117 -0.60 -0.53 -4.95
C LEU A 117 -1.28 0.82 -4.71
N GLU A 118 -0.53 1.93 -4.77
CA GLU A 118 -1.09 3.28 -4.69
C GLU A 118 -2.09 3.56 -5.83
N PHE A 119 -1.78 3.14 -7.06
CA PHE A 119 -2.68 3.30 -8.20
C PHE A 119 -3.90 2.37 -8.10
N GLU A 120 -3.71 1.12 -7.69
CA GLU A 120 -4.82 0.18 -7.46
C GLU A 120 -5.78 0.67 -6.37
N LEU A 121 -5.25 1.22 -5.28
CA LEU A 121 -6.05 1.91 -4.27
C LEU A 121 -6.78 3.13 -4.86
N ALA A 122 -6.10 3.95 -5.67
CA ALA A 122 -6.72 5.11 -6.30
C ALA A 122 -7.90 4.73 -7.21
N LYS A 123 -7.80 3.63 -7.96
CA LYS A 123 -8.93 3.11 -8.77
C LYS A 123 -10.15 2.78 -7.91
N VAL A 124 -9.94 2.17 -6.74
CA VAL A 124 -11.02 1.88 -5.77
C VAL A 124 -11.62 3.17 -5.22
N LEU A 125 -10.79 4.10 -4.76
CA LEU A 125 -11.24 5.38 -4.21
C LEU A 125 -12.00 6.23 -5.25
N TYR A 126 -11.55 6.21 -6.51
CA TYR A 126 -12.22 6.93 -7.60
C TYR A 126 -13.60 6.33 -7.90
N ARG A 127 -13.70 5.00 -7.99
CA ARG A 127 -14.99 4.28 -8.11
C ARG A 127 -15.94 4.63 -6.96
N ASP A 128 -15.39 4.87 -5.78
CA ASP A 128 -16.15 5.21 -4.58
C ASP A 128 -16.46 6.71 -4.45
N GLY A 129 -15.97 7.54 -5.37
CA GLY A 129 -16.19 8.99 -5.40
C GLY A 129 -15.39 9.75 -4.34
N GLU A 130 -14.37 9.10 -3.75
CA GLU A 130 -13.54 9.68 -2.69
C GLU A 130 -12.39 10.54 -3.23
N ILE A 131 -11.97 10.32 -4.48
CA ILE A 131 -10.96 11.13 -5.17
C ILE A 131 -11.46 11.59 -6.54
N SER A 132 -10.87 12.67 -7.05
CA SER A 132 -11.14 13.18 -8.38
C SER A 132 -10.42 12.38 -9.48
N GLU A 133 -10.85 12.59 -10.72
CA GLU A 133 -10.17 12.04 -11.91
C GLU A 133 -8.71 12.52 -12.01
N GLN A 134 -8.45 13.77 -11.63
CA GLN A 134 -7.08 14.31 -11.59
C GLN A 134 -6.20 13.54 -10.61
N GLN A 135 -6.70 13.24 -9.41
CA GLN A 135 -5.95 12.49 -8.40
C GLN A 135 -5.69 11.04 -8.84
N LEU A 136 -6.63 10.43 -9.57
CA LEU A 136 -6.42 9.13 -10.19
C LEU A 136 -5.31 9.18 -11.24
N ALA A 137 -5.36 10.16 -12.15
CA ALA A 137 -4.38 10.34 -13.22
C ALA A 137 -2.96 10.60 -12.66
N GLU A 138 -2.84 11.32 -11.55
CA GLU A 138 -1.57 11.52 -10.85
C GLU A 138 -0.96 10.21 -10.34
N LYS A 139 -1.81 9.30 -9.82
CA LYS A 139 -1.35 7.97 -9.35
C LYS A 139 -1.01 7.03 -10.50
N GLU A 140 -1.77 7.08 -11.59
CA GLU A 140 -1.46 6.35 -12.82
C GLU A 140 -0.11 6.80 -13.40
N ALA A 141 0.12 8.11 -13.50
CA ALA A 141 1.39 8.65 -13.99
C ALA A 141 2.59 8.21 -13.13
N ALA A 142 2.43 8.23 -11.79
CA ALA A 142 3.47 7.77 -10.87
C ALA A 142 3.75 6.26 -11.01
N TYR A 143 2.71 5.45 -11.19
CA TYR A 143 2.85 4.02 -11.47
C TYR A 143 3.60 3.77 -12.79
N ASN A 144 3.18 4.42 -13.88
CA ASN A 144 3.83 4.28 -15.19
C ASN A 144 5.30 4.72 -15.14
N GLN A 145 5.62 5.80 -14.43
CA GLN A 145 7.00 6.23 -14.23
C GLN A 145 7.82 5.18 -13.49
N ALA A 146 7.27 4.55 -12.45
CA ALA A 146 7.97 3.52 -11.69
C ALA A 146 8.16 2.22 -12.51
N VAL A 147 7.21 1.86 -13.36
CA VAL A 147 7.30 0.77 -14.34
C VAL A 147 8.48 1.00 -15.29
N GLU A 148 8.54 2.16 -15.94
CA GLU A 148 9.61 2.49 -16.89
C GLU A 148 10.97 2.58 -16.19
N ALA A 149 11.02 3.15 -14.99
CA ALA A 149 12.25 3.22 -14.21
C ALA A 149 12.77 1.82 -13.83
N PHE A 150 11.88 0.91 -13.42
CA PHE A 150 12.28 -0.48 -13.10
C PHE A 150 12.73 -1.24 -14.35
N LYS A 151 12.05 -1.10 -15.49
CA LYS A 151 12.48 -1.71 -16.77
C LYS A 151 13.84 -1.20 -17.21
N ALA A 152 14.06 0.12 -17.18
CA ALA A 152 15.33 0.72 -17.53
C ALA A 152 16.46 0.23 -16.63
N PHE A 153 16.21 0.11 -15.32
CA PHE A 153 17.16 -0.50 -14.40
C PHE A 153 17.42 -1.97 -14.77
N TRP A 154 16.39 -2.75 -14.99
CA TRP A 154 16.48 -4.17 -15.33
C TRP A 154 17.32 -4.42 -16.58
N GLU A 155 17.13 -3.63 -17.64
CA GLU A 155 17.92 -3.72 -18.87
C GLU A 155 19.39 -3.34 -18.66
N SER A 156 19.67 -2.42 -17.73
CA SER A 156 21.03 -2.02 -17.38
C SER A 156 21.71 -2.96 -16.38
N PHE A 157 20.93 -3.81 -15.70
CA PHE A 157 21.42 -4.73 -14.69
C PHE A 157 22.15 -5.90 -15.36
N GLY A 158 23.47 -5.75 -15.51
CA GLY A 158 24.36 -6.83 -15.90
C GLY A 158 24.93 -7.54 -14.68
N LEU A 159 24.95 -8.86 -14.71
CA LEU A 159 25.79 -9.64 -13.81
C LEU A 159 27.20 -9.70 -14.40
N SER A 160 28.20 -9.28 -13.62
CA SER A 160 29.61 -9.50 -13.99
C SER A 160 29.99 -10.95 -13.69
N ASP A 161 30.56 -11.63 -14.70
CA ASP A 161 31.20 -12.95 -14.61
C ASP A 161 32.59 -12.89 -13.97
#